data_AF-A0A8J6C6S9-F1
#
_entry.id   AF-A0A8J6C6S9-F1
#
_cell.length_a   1.000
_cell.length_b   1.000
_cell.length_c   1.000
_cell.angle_alpha   90.00
_cell.angle_beta   90.00
_cell.angle_gamma   90.00
#
_symmetry.space_group_name_H-M   'P 1'
#
loop_
_entity.id
_entity.type
_entity.pdbx_description
1 polymer ?
#
loop_
_entity_poly.entity_id
_entity_poly.type
_entity_poly.pdbx_seq_one_letter_code
_entity_poly.pdbx_strand_id
1 'polypeptide(L)'
;MTSSQDRPPSNIILRSQTSSQIKDQIKWLETNVVHLGAGTPGRIKALIEQDGLSLQSLKYLILDWNWRDQKLRRMADIPEVKKETAELLESGLIAACREGSVKIGLF
;
A
#
# COMPACT_ATOMS: atom_id res chain seq x y z
N MET A 1 -23.17 34.45 -5.69
CA MET A 1 -22.11 34.23 -4.68
C MET A 1 -22.27 32.82 -4.13
N THR A 2 -21.17 32.06 -4.22
CA THR A 2 -20.88 30.75 -3.60
C THR A 2 -21.73 29.53 -3.98
N SER A 3 -21.32 28.91 -5.09
CA SER A 3 -21.05 27.47 -5.28
C SER A 3 -21.29 26.54 -4.08
N SER A 4 -22.22 25.60 -4.25
CA SER A 4 -22.26 24.31 -3.53
C SER A 4 -22.00 23.19 -4.55
N GLN A 5 -20.79 23.16 -5.09
CA GLN A 5 -20.23 22.04 -5.85
C GLN A 5 -19.02 21.52 -5.08
N ASP A 6 -18.81 20.20 -5.16
CA ASP A 6 -17.68 19.43 -4.63
C ASP A 6 -17.56 19.25 -3.12
N ARG A 7 -18.34 18.30 -2.60
CA ARG A 7 -17.75 17.36 -1.64
C ARG A 7 -17.35 16.10 -2.41
N PRO A 8 -16.05 15.77 -2.53
CA PRO A 8 -15.68 14.49 -3.11
C PRO A 8 -16.27 13.37 -2.23
N PRO A 9 -16.74 12.25 -2.80
CA PRO A 9 -17.11 11.11 -2.01
C PRO A 9 -15.85 10.63 -1.28
N SER A 10 -15.79 10.87 0.02
CA SER A 10 -14.73 10.40 0.90
C SER A 10 -14.86 8.89 1.08
N ASN A 11 -14.46 8.15 0.05
CA ASN A 11 -14.37 6.71 0.06
C ASN A 11 -13.06 6.31 0.77
N ILE A 12 -13.08 6.33 2.11
CA ILE A 12 -12.10 5.59 2.92
C ILE A 12 -12.49 4.12 2.83
N ILE A 13 -12.02 3.45 1.78
CA ILE A 13 -12.21 2.01 1.64
C ILE A 13 -11.04 1.32 2.36
N LEU A 14 -11.18 1.15 3.68
CA LEU A 14 -10.50 0.08 4.42
C LEU A 14 -11.13 -1.26 4.01
N ARG A 15 -10.91 -1.70 2.77
CA ARG A 15 -11.22 -3.08 2.38
C ARG A 15 -9.93 -3.82 2.09
N SER A 16 -9.60 -4.75 2.97
CA SER A 16 -8.91 -5.98 2.57
C SER A 16 -9.79 -6.67 1.51
N GLN A 17 -9.66 -6.33 0.23
CA GLN A 17 -10.51 -6.95 -0.78
C GLN A 17 -10.25 -8.47 -0.84
N THR A 18 -11.33 -9.20 -0.62
CA THR A 18 -11.50 -10.66 -0.58
C THR A 18 -11.43 -11.34 -1.96
N SER A 19 -10.73 -10.78 -2.95
CA SER A 19 -10.52 -11.47 -4.24
C SER A 19 -9.11 -12.07 -4.30
N SER A 20 -9.02 -13.41 -4.34
CA SER A 20 -7.75 -14.14 -4.46
C SER A 20 -6.97 -13.77 -5.74
N GLN A 21 -7.68 -13.38 -6.80
CA GLN A 21 -7.09 -13.06 -8.10
C GLN A 21 -6.59 -11.61 -8.15
N ILE A 22 -5.36 -11.40 -8.63
CA ILE A 22 -4.77 -10.05 -8.82
C ILE A 22 -5.57 -9.26 -9.85
N LYS A 23 -5.93 -9.92 -10.97
CA LYS A 23 -6.57 -9.28 -12.13
C LYS A 23 -7.90 -8.61 -11.80
N ASP A 24 -8.69 -9.21 -10.93
CA ASP A 24 -9.98 -8.64 -10.50
C ASP A 24 -9.77 -7.39 -9.65
N GLN A 25 -8.74 -7.41 -8.79
CA GLN A 25 -8.35 -6.26 -7.99
C GLN A 25 -7.86 -5.10 -8.86
N ILE A 26 -7.08 -5.37 -9.92
CA ILE A 26 -6.63 -4.34 -10.87
C ILE A 26 -7.82 -3.65 -11.55
N LYS A 27 -8.75 -4.43 -12.13
CA LYS A 27 -9.96 -3.88 -12.77
C LYS A 27 -10.79 -3.02 -11.82
N TRP A 28 -10.84 -3.40 -10.55
CA TRP A 28 -11.55 -2.62 -9.55
C TRP A 28 -10.81 -1.31 -9.21
N LEU A 29 -9.47 -1.34 -9.11
CA LEU A 29 -8.64 -0.16 -8.88
C LEU A 29 -8.66 0.83 -10.06
N GLU A 30 -8.86 0.36 -11.29
CA GLU A 30 -9.04 1.21 -12.47
C GLU A 30 -10.31 2.06 -12.40
N THR A 31 -11.36 1.55 -11.75
CA THR A 31 -12.67 2.21 -11.67
C THR A 31 -12.91 2.94 -10.34
N ASN A 32 -12.04 2.74 -9.35
CA ASN A 32 -12.22 3.27 -8.00
C ASN A 32 -10.94 3.91 -7.47
N VAL A 33 -11.06 5.13 -6.94
CA VAL A 33 -9.95 5.79 -6.25
C VAL A 33 -9.78 5.22 -4.84
N VAL A 34 -8.58 4.78 -4.51
CA VAL A 34 -8.22 4.29 -3.17
C VAL A 34 -7.26 5.27 -2.50
N HIS A 35 -7.70 5.84 -1.38
CA HIS A 35 -6.86 6.74 -0.58
C HIS A 35 -6.02 6.01 0.48
N LEU A 36 -6.47 4.81 0.89
CA LEU A 36 -5.80 4.00 1.90
C LEU A 36 -5.89 2.52 1.50
N GLY A 37 -4.74 1.86 1.43
CA GLY A 37 -4.65 0.43 1.15
C GLY A 37 -3.89 -0.28 2.26
N ALA A 38 -4.36 -1.47 2.63
CA ALA A 38 -3.65 -2.37 3.53
C ALA A 38 -3.50 -3.73 2.84
N GLY A 39 -2.32 -4.34 2.93
CA GLY A 39 -2.02 -5.60 2.28
C GLY A 39 -0.67 -6.14 2.68
N THR A 40 -0.41 -7.40 2.32
CA THR A 40 0.92 -7.99 2.51
C THR A 40 1.92 -7.36 1.53
N PRO A 41 3.20 -7.23 1.92
CA PRO A 41 4.22 -6.63 1.05
C PRO A 41 4.28 -7.30 -0.33
N GLY A 42 4.24 -8.64 -0.40
CA GLY A 42 4.23 -9.37 -1.66
C GLY A 42 3.03 -9.04 -2.56
N ARG A 43 1.83 -8.83 -1.99
CA ARG A 43 0.64 -8.47 -2.78
C ARG A 43 0.71 -7.05 -3.32
N ILE A 44 1.16 -6.10 -2.50
CA ILE A 44 1.32 -4.71 -2.92
C ILE A 44 2.37 -4.62 -4.03
N LYS A 45 3.50 -5.32 -3.87
CA LYS A 45 4.54 -5.41 -4.90
C LYS A 45 3.97 -5.93 -6.23
N ALA A 46 3.23 -7.04 -6.22
CA ALA A 46 2.67 -7.62 -7.43
C ALA A 46 1.65 -6.69 -8.13
N LEU A 47 0.96 -5.82 -7.38
CA LEU A 47 0.08 -4.79 -7.95
C LEU A 47 0.87 -3.64 -8.59
N ILE A 48 2.00 -3.24 -8.00
CA ILE A 48 2.89 -2.23 -8.58
C ILE A 48 3.53 -2.75 -9.87
N GLU A 49 4.02 -4.00 -9.87
CA GLU A 49 4.66 -4.62 -11.05
C GLU A 49 3.71 -4.82 -12.23
N GLN A 50 2.40 -4.95 -11.97
CA GLN A 50 1.36 -5.09 -13.01
C GLN A 50 0.69 -3.77 -13.35
N ASP A 51 1.27 -2.63 -12.98
CA ASP A 51 0.73 -1.27 -13.18
C ASP A 51 -0.68 -1.06 -12.61
N GLY A 52 -1.12 -1.95 -11.70
CA GLY A 52 -2.41 -1.85 -11.03
C GLY A 52 -2.44 -0.87 -9.87
N LEU A 53 -1.27 -0.47 -9.36
CA LEU A 53 -1.12 0.51 -8.29
C LEU A 53 0.02 1.47 -8.60
N SER A 54 -0.29 2.76 -8.75
CA SER A 54 0.72 3.81 -8.95
C SER A 54 1.27 4.32 -7.62
N LEU A 55 2.60 4.41 -7.50
CA LEU A 55 3.30 5.01 -6.36
C LEU A 55 3.43 6.54 -6.46
N GLN A 56 3.08 7.15 -7.59
CA GLN A 56 3.35 8.57 -7.87
C GLN A 56 2.66 9.54 -6.90
N SER A 57 1.47 9.19 -6.44
CA SER A 57 0.69 10.00 -5.49
C SER A 57 0.83 9.56 -4.03
N LEU A 58 1.60 8.50 -3.77
CA LEU A 58 1.78 7.98 -2.41
C LEU A 58 2.50 9.02 -1.55
N LYS A 59 1.96 9.28 -0.35
CA LYS A 59 2.57 10.22 0.62
C LYS A 59 3.10 9.53 1.86
N TYR A 60 2.45 8.45 2.27
CA TYR A 60 2.78 7.74 3.50
C TYR A 60 2.77 6.24 3.24
N LEU A 61 3.83 5.57 3.69
CA LEU A 61 3.87 4.12 3.84
C LEU A 61 4.00 3.82 5.33
N ILE A 62 3.03 3.10 5.89
CA ILE A 62 3.05 2.74 7.30
C ILE A 62 3.34 1.24 7.38
N LEU A 63 4.42 0.91 8.07
CA LEU A 63 4.78 -0.47 8.40
C LEU A 63 4.50 -0.69 9.88
N ASP A 64 3.64 -1.66 10.17
CA ASP A 64 3.41 -2.13 11.54
C ASP A 64 4.61 -2.99 11.93
N TRP A 65 5.62 -2.34 12.53
CA TRP A 65 6.87 -2.94 12.96
C TRP A 65 6.69 -3.74 14.26
N ASN A 66 5.73 -3.33 15.08
CA ASN A 66 5.42 -3.95 16.36
C ASN A 66 4.47 -5.13 16.26
N TRP A 67 3.81 -5.36 15.12
CA TRP A 67 3.03 -6.57 14.87
C TRP A 67 3.86 -7.84 15.09
N ARG A 68 3.25 -8.79 15.79
CA ARG A 68 3.85 -10.08 16.12
C ARG A 68 2.96 -11.21 15.63
N ASP A 69 3.59 -12.23 15.06
CA ASP A 69 2.90 -13.48 14.75
C ASP A 69 2.59 -14.28 16.03
N GLN A 70 1.89 -15.41 15.88
CA GLN A 70 1.59 -16.32 17.01
C GLN A 70 2.84 -16.84 17.73
N LYS A 71 4.01 -16.76 17.09
CA LYS A 71 5.31 -17.15 17.65
C LYS A 71 6.09 -15.95 18.22
N LEU A 72 5.42 -14.80 18.38
CA LEU A 72 5.96 -13.54 18.88
C LEU A 72 7.11 -12.95 18.05
N ARG A 73 7.25 -13.37 16.79
CA ARG A 73 8.23 -12.85 15.85
C ARG A 73 7.70 -11.58 15.21
N ARG A 74 8.55 -10.55 15.10
CA ARG A 74 8.20 -9.34 14.35
C ARG A 74 8.28 -9.60 12.86
N MET A 75 7.70 -8.69 12.08
CA MET A 75 7.81 -8.69 10.62
C MET A 75 9.26 -8.83 10.12
N ALA A 76 10.21 -8.15 10.79
CA ALA A 76 11.64 -8.19 10.45
C ALA A 76 12.33 -9.51 10.80
N ASP A 77 11.75 -10.32 11.68
CA ASP A 77 12.32 -11.59 12.16
C ASP A 77 11.86 -12.78 11.31
N ILE A 78 10.82 -12.60 10.48
CA ILE A 78 10.30 -13.62 9.56
C ILE A 78 11.04 -13.46 8.23
N PRO A 79 11.90 -14.41 7.82
CA PRO A 79 12.75 -14.25 6.63
C PRO A 79 11.97 -13.95 5.36
N GLU A 80 10.83 -14.60 5.16
CA GLU A 80 9.97 -14.43 4.00
C GLU A 80 9.38 -13.02 3.94
N VAL A 81 8.80 -12.56 5.06
CA VAL A 81 8.17 -11.23 5.12
C VAL A 81 9.21 -10.12 5.06
N LYS A 82 10.37 -10.32 5.70
CA LYS A 82 11.52 -9.42 5.59
C LYS A 82 11.96 -9.26 4.14
N LYS A 83 12.08 -10.38 3.41
CA LYS A 83 12.46 -10.37 1.99
C LYS A 83 11.44 -9.61 1.14
N GLU A 84 10.15 -9.94 1.27
CA GLU A 84 9.10 -9.25 0.51
C GLU A 84 9.03 -7.74 0.84
N THR A 85 9.25 -7.37 2.11
CA THR A 85 9.29 -5.97 2.53
C THR A 85 10.48 -5.24 1.94
N ALA A 86 11.67 -5.86 1.93
CA ALA A 86 12.86 -5.27 1.31
C ALA A 86 12.66 -5.06 -0.20
N GLU A 87 12.15 -6.07 -0.89
CA GLU A 87 11.86 -6.00 -2.32
C GLU A 87 10.80 -4.93 -2.65
N LEU A 88 9.78 -4.76 -1.79
CA LEU A 88 8.81 -3.67 -1.93
C LEU A 88 9.48 -2.31 -1.75
N LEU A 89 10.37 -2.14 -0.77
CA LEU A 89 11.09 -0.87 -0.58
C LEU A 89 11.99 -0.55 -1.79
N GLU A 90 12.58 -1.57 -2.40
CA GLU A 90 13.41 -1.46 -3.61
C GLU A 90 12.60 -1.15 -4.88
N SER A 91 11.28 -1.30 -4.90
CA SER A 91 10.42 -1.05 -6.07
C SER A 91 10.19 0.45 -6.38
N GLY A 92 11.10 1.32 -5.95
CA GLY A 92 11.06 2.76 -6.15
C GLY A 92 10.64 3.57 -4.92
N LEU A 93 10.19 2.90 -3.85
CA LEU A 93 9.84 3.56 -2.58
C LEU A 93 11.05 4.24 -1.93
N ILE A 94 12.23 3.59 -1.95
CA ILE A 94 13.47 4.19 -1.41
C ILE A 94 13.83 5.48 -2.16
N ALA A 95 13.69 5.49 -3.50
CA ALA A 95 13.95 6.69 -4.30
C ALA A 95 12.96 7.81 -3.96
N ALA A 96 11.67 7.50 -3.90
CA ALA A 96 10.63 8.44 -3.51
C ALA A 96 10.83 9.00 -2.08
N CYS A 97 11.32 8.17 -1.15
CA CYS A 97 11.67 8.63 0.20
C CYS A 97 12.86 9.58 0.20
N ARG A 98 13.89 9.31 -0.62
CA ARG A 98 15.06 10.19 -0.75
C ARG A 98 14.70 11.54 -1.37
N GLU A 99 13.76 11.55 -2.30
CA GLU A 99 13.21 12.77 -2.91
C GLU A 99 12.25 13.53 -1.97
N GLY A 100 11.87 12.93 -0.84
CA GLY A 100 10.95 13.52 0.13
C GLY A 100 9.48 13.49 -0.29
N SER A 101 9.15 12.78 -1.38
CA SER A 101 7.77 12.64 -1.88
C SER A 101 6.94 11.65 -1.05
N VAL A 102 7.61 10.63 -0.48
CA VAL A 102 7.02 9.61 0.41
C VAL A 102 7.68 9.65 1.79
N LYS A 103 6.89 9.50 2.84
CA LYS A 103 7.37 9.31 4.22
C LYS A 103 7.04 7.90 4.69
N ILE A 104 8.00 7.25 5.35
CA ILE A 104 7.79 5.94 5.98
C ILE A 104 7.54 6.14 7.47
N GLY A 105 6.41 5.63 7.96
CA GLY A 105 6.12 5.50 9.39
C GLY A 105 6.35 4.06 9.83
N LEU A 106 7.03 3.87 10.96
CA LEU A 106 7.15 2.59 11.65
C LEU A 106 6.31 2.69 12.93
N PHE A 107 5.33 1.80 13.10
CA PHE A 107 4.45 1.77 14.26
C PHE A 107 4.57 0.47 15.05
#